data_AF-A0AB39ZIH2-F1
#
_entry.id   AF-A0AB39ZIH2-F1
#
_cell.length_a   1.000
_cell.length_b   1.000
_cell.length_c   1.000
_cell.angle_alpha   90.00
_cell.angle_beta   90.00
_cell.angle_gamma   90.00
#
_symmetry.space_group_name_H-M   'P 1'
#
loop_
_entity.id
_entity.type
_entity.pdbx_description
1 polymer ?
#
loop_
_entity_poly.entity_id
_entity_poly.type
_entity_poly.pdbx_seq_one_letter_code
_entity_poly.pdbx_strand_id
1 'polypeptide(L)'
;MQYCWLPQERREPVFREKPPVVLSSSRFQRIRANATQAAKQEQLHQQQLRNEADEKLRIGGEELLRKFAGRNLCISREEECARELKQMQDEHLEAKRLAEEEAKASRLEHQKTRRERIEAAQKLLEQLRPGPRELQCARLQSEVMRSVNAQREVQAEFVKATRRQEELDRKIFQEQVLRGFEEAQLRHREQCQQLAEHKKELLQLIAERERERQATKAKELEEALQERERNQRMLKEQQDKEKELQAARQRLKKEEALASLVMSDQRQKRLLMLEEVEQVQCDIHNKAKGHLEQLKRDRAKQRVEQRIQRNEKLAKELAPRLHYSAREDEERHKRQLEEMRKVHSAEQAKRRESREQAKNARLAVQREEEKLARRMRQKAAEDRKEAEKLRLQNDLTNVQFMKQQRQEHLQRIRELRRELDDQVKKRIEEETRPGTNYNREAQLEELREDAFFFDYARQLMDEAKAKGCPLKPFIRAVGQYKNDNRIGAEIRIPRHMITRLPMGRRAQGDSQAEGKEKSLKDQEPNANELSKEEKLLRQKIQENLKKIEDLVLQEGEAKKNPTTS
;
A
#
# COMPACT_ATOMS: atom_id res chain seq x y z
N MET A 1 140.52 -66.11 60.30
CA MET A 1 141.72 -65.71 59.52
C MET A 1 141.46 -64.30 59.04
N GLN A 2 141.67 -63.25 59.86
CA GLN A 2 142.96 -62.66 60.21
C GLN A 2 143.85 -62.47 58.99
N TYR A 3 143.82 -61.26 58.40
CA TYR A 3 145.02 -60.50 58.06
C TYR A 3 144.63 -59.00 57.96
N CYS A 4 145.15 -58.21 58.90
CA CYS A 4 145.22 -56.76 58.87
C CYS A 4 146.44 -56.36 58.03
N TRP A 5 146.27 -55.72 56.89
CA TRP A 5 147.34 -54.96 56.20
C TRP A 5 146.65 -53.80 55.48
N LEU A 6 146.86 -52.57 55.94
CA LEU A 6 147.82 -51.62 55.36
C LEU A 6 147.56 -51.30 53.88
N PRO A 7 147.66 -50.02 53.50
CA PRO A 7 147.16 -49.52 52.23
C PRO A 7 147.99 -50.11 51.10
N GLN A 8 147.41 -51.08 50.42
CA GLN A 8 147.77 -51.40 49.05
C GLN A 8 146.71 -50.68 48.21
N GLU A 9 146.85 -49.37 47.97
CA GLU A 9 147.80 -48.86 46.97
C GLU A 9 148.20 -49.96 46.00
N ARG A 10 147.80 -49.83 44.72
CA ARG A 10 148.22 -50.62 43.55
C ARG A 10 147.03 -51.38 42.95
N ARG A 11 146.52 -51.02 41.79
CA ARG A 11 146.93 -50.03 40.78
C ARG A 11 145.64 -49.60 40.11
N GLU A 12 145.23 -48.35 40.24
CA GLU A 12 144.31 -47.82 39.25
C GLU A 12 145.09 -47.85 37.93
N PRO A 13 144.67 -48.63 36.93
CA PRO A 13 145.31 -48.58 35.63
C PRO A 13 145.18 -47.14 35.17
N VAL A 14 146.33 -46.49 35.12
CA VAL A 14 146.53 -45.14 34.62
C VAL A 14 145.96 -45.14 33.21
N PHE A 15 144.68 -44.80 33.11
CA PHE A 15 143.99 -44.59 31.87
C PHE A 15 144.60 -43.32 31.30
N ARG A 16 145.50 -43.50 30.34
CA ARG A 16 145.82 -42.44 29.38
C ARG A 16 144.49 -41.97 28.84
N GLU A 17 144.09 -40.74 29.18
CA GLU A 17 142.99 -40.10 28.51
C GLU A 17 143.32 -40.14 27.01
N LYS A 18 142.56 -40.97 26.29
CA LYS A 18 142.59 -40.97 24.84
C LYS A 18 142.30 -39.53 24.43
N PRO A 19 143.01 -38.98 23.44
CA PRO A 19 142.77 -37.61 23.00
C PRO A 19 141.26 -37.43 22.76
N PRO A 20 140.67 -36.30 23.20
CA PRO A 20 139.23 -36.11 23.14
C PRO A 20 138.76 -36.34 21.70
N VAL A 21 138.00 -37.42 21.51
CA VAL A 21 137.25 -37.62 20.27
C VAL A 21 136.15 -36.57 20.32
N VAL A 22 136.37 -35.48 19.59
CA VAL A 22 135.37 -34.46 19.37
C VAL A 22 134.25 -35.10 18.53
N LEU A 23 133.32 -35.77 19.22
CA LEU A 23 132.05 -36.12 18.63
C LEU A 23 131.28 -34.81 18.50
N SER A 24 130.91 -34.47 17.27
CA SER A 24 129.97 -33.37 17.05
C SER A 24 128.75 -33.55 17.96
N SER A 25 128.23 -32.45 18.49
CA SER A 25 127.05 -32.43 19.38
C SER A 25 125.90 -33.29 18.84
N SER A 26 125.77 -33.36 17.52
CA SER A 26 124.76 -34.17 16.82
C SER A 26 124.83 -35.66 17.16
N ARG A 27 126.03 -36.24 17.28
CA ARG A 27 126.20 -37.68 17.44
C ARG A 27 125.95 -38.12 18.89
N PHE A 28 126.39 -37.33 19.86
CA PHE A 28 126.12 -37.56 21.28
C PHE A 28 124.61 -37.44 21.59
N GLN A 29 123.95 -36.43 21.03
CA GLN A 29 122.51 -36.24 21.17
C GLN A 29 121.71 -37.43 20.62
N ARG A 30 122.12 -38.02 19.48
CA ARG A 30 121.44 -39.21 18.92
C ARG A 30 121.49 -40.43 19.83
N ILE A 31 122.64 -40.74 20.41
CA ILE A 31 122.78 -41.91 21.29
C ILE A 31 121.95 -41.73 22.56
N ARG A 32 121.98 -40.53 23.16
CA ARG A 32 121.14 -40.19 24.32
C ARG A 32 119.65 -40.21 23.98
N ALA A 33 119.27 -39.75 22.79
CA ALA A 33 117.89 -39.79 22.33
C ALA A 33 117.38 -41.25 22.22
N ASN A 34 118.13 -42.14 21.58
CA ASN A 34 117.71 -43.53 21.34
C ASN A 34 117.57 -44.34 22.65
N ALA A 35 118.46 -44.16 23.63
CA ALA A 35 118.32 -44.86 24.93
C ALA A 35 117.06 -44.43 25.69
N THR A 36 116.60 -43.19 25.53
CA THR A 36 115.37 -42.69 26.16
C THR A 36 114.10 -42.99 25.37
N GLN A 37 114.19 -43.46 24.13
CA GLN A 37 113.02 -43.67 23.27
C GLN A 37 112.18 -44.87 23.72
N ALA A 38 112.79 -45.99 24.12
CA ALA A 38 112.05 -47.18 24.55
C ALA A 38 111.23 -46.91 25.83
N ALA A 39 111.83 -46.29 26.84
CA ALA A 39 111.14 -45.90 28.08
C ALA A 39 110.01 -44.88 27.83
N LYS A 40 110.19 -43.96 26.87
CA LYS A 40 109.14 -43.03 26.45
C LYS A 40 107.97 -43.75 25.77
N GLN A 41 108.24 -44.77 24.95
CA GLN A 41 107.19 -45.54 24.28
C GLN A 41 106.33 -46.33 25.28
N GLU A 42 106.93 -46.94 26.31
CA GLU A 42 106.18 -47.64 27.35
C GLU A 42 105.32 -46.68 28.20
N GLN A 43 105.86 -45.51 28.56
CA GLN A 43 105.09 -44.48 29.27
C GLN A 43 103.92 -43.96 28.43
N LEU A 44 104.12 -43.76 27.13
CA LEU A 44 103.05 -43.36 26.21
C LEU A 44 101.96 -44.43 26.13
N HIS A 45 102.32 -45.71 26.09
CA HIS A 45 101.34 -46.80 26.03
C HIS A 45 100.48 -46.89 27.31
N GLN A 46 101.09 -46.73 28.49
CA GLN A 46 100.34 -46.71 29.75
C GLN A 46 99.42 -45.48 29.87
N GLN A 47 99.86 -44.32 29.35
CA GLN A 47 99.01 -43.12 29.30
C GLN A 47 97.81 -43.33 28.36
N GLN A 48 98.01 -43.97 27.20
CA GLN A 48 96.91 -44.29 26.28
C GLN A 48 95.84 -45.15 26.95
N LEU A 49 96.23 -46.21 27.67
CA LEU A 49 95.27 -47.08 28.37
C LEU A 49 94.49 -46.34 29.47
N ARG A 50 95.12 -45.39 30.17
CA ARG A 50 94.42 -44.54 31.16
C ARG A 50 93.43 -43.60 30.49
N ASN A 51 93.85 -42.94 29.41
CA ASN A 51 92.99 -42.03 28.66
C ASN A 51 91.75 -42.77 28.10
N GLU A 52 91.92 -43.98 27.58
CA GLU A 52 90.79 -44.80 27.10
C GLU A 52 89.81 -45.18 28.21
N ALA A 53 90.29 -45.43 29.44
CA ALA A 53 89.44 -45.71 30.59
C ALA A 53 88.65 -44.45 31.03
N ASP A 54 89.31 -43.29 31.05
CA ASP A 54 88.69 -42.01 31.40
C ASP A 54 87.65 -41.58 30.35
N GLU A 55 87.92 -41.81 29.07
CA GLU A 55 86.95 -41.54 27.98
C GLU A 55 85.69 -42.39 28.12
N LYS A 56 85.80 -43.67 28.50
CA LYS A 56 84.63 -44.54 28.73
C LYS A 56 83.78 -44.04 29.89
N LEU A 57 84.41 -43.61 30.99
CA LEU A 57 83.69 -43.01 32.13
C LEU A 57 83.04 -41.69 31.73
N ARG A 58 83.72 -40.87 30.92
CA ARG A 58 83.18 -39.60 30.42
C ARG A 58 81.95 -39.81 29.54
N ILE A 59 82.02 -40.74 28.58
CA ILE A 59 80.90 -41.08 27.69
C ILE A 59 79.71 -41.60 28.51
N GLY A 60 79.94 -42.51 29.47
CA GLY A 60 78.88 -42.99 30.37
C GLY A 60 78.25 -41.86 31.20
N GLY A 61 79.06 -40.91 31.67
CA GLY A 61 78.59 -39.71 32.37
C GLY A 61 77.77 -38.78 31.46
N GLU A 62 78.21 -38.57 30.22
CA GLU A 62 77.49 -37.76 29.22
C GLU A 62 76.15 -38.39 28.81
N GLU A 63 76.05 -39.72 28.74
CA GLU A 63 74.77 -40.40 28.46
C GLU A 63 73.77 -40.27 29.60
N LEU A 64 74.23 -40.36 30.84
CA LEU A 64 73.38 -40.09 32.01
C LEU A 64 72.94 -38.63 32.02
N LEU A 65 73.87 -37.70 31.79
CA LEU A 65 73.54 -36.30 31.63
C LEU A 65 72.56 -36.10 30.47
N ARG A 66 72.68 -36.75 29.31
CA ARG A 66 71.67 -36.61 28.24
C ARG A 66 70.28 -37.11 28.64
N LYS A 67 70.19 -38.20 29.42
CA LYS A 67 68.90 -38.74 29.87
C LYS A 67 68.22 -37.86 30.93
N PHE A 68 68.99 -37.10 31.71
CA PHE A 68 68.48 -36.25 32.78
C PHE A 68 68.58 -34.74 32.50
N ALA A 69 69.39 -34.30 31.53
CA ALA A 69 69.54 -32.92 31.14
C ALA A 69 68.27 -32.46 30.43
N GLY A 70 67.59 -31.51 31.07
CA GLY A 70 66.37 -30.89 30.55
C GLY A 70 65.06 -31.44 31.12
N ARG A 71 65.10 -32.45 32.01
CA ARG A 71 63.94 -32.86 32.80
C ARG A 71 64.14 -32.47 34.26
N ASN A 72 63.74 -31.25 34.61
CA ASN A 72 63.48 -30.91 36.02
C ASN A 72 62.36 -31.86 36.50
N LEU A 73 62.69 -32.82 37.35
CA LEU A 73 61.75 -33.85 37.84
C LEU A 73 60.62 -33.26 38.71
N CYS A 74 60.76 -32.01 39.14
CA CYS A 74 59.69 -31.20 39.70
C CYS A 74 59.70 -29.85 38.97
N ILE A 75 58.61 -29.53 38.29
CA ILE A 75 58.38 -28.17 37.79
C ILE A 75 58.20 -27.30 39.04
N SER A 76 58.94 -26.19 39.15
CA SER A 76 58.70 -25.26 40.26
C SER A 76 57.34 -24.58 40.06
N ARG A 77 56.64 -24.18 41.14
CA ARG A 77 55.38 -23.42 41.03
C ARG A 77 55.51 -22.19 40.12
N GLU A 78 56.71 -21.61 40.05
CA GLU A 78 57.03 -20.47 39.19
C GLU A 78 57.07 -20.84 37.70
N GLU A 79 57.58 -22.02 37.35
CA GLU A 79 57.58 -22.53 35.99
C GLU A 79 56.19 -22.97 35.52
N GLU A 80 55.34 -23.48 36.43
CA GLU A 80 53.91 -23.75 36.16
C GLU A 80 53.14 -22.45 35.90
N CYS A 81 53.26 -21.45 36.78
CA CYS A 81 52.69 -20.12 36.56
C CYS A 81 53.18 -19.49 35.24
N ALA A 82 54.47 -19.65 34.90
CA ALA A 82 55.00 -19.15 33.64
C ALA A 82 54.46 -19.88 32.40
N ARG A 83 54.14 -21.17 32.51
CA ARG A 83 53.49 -21.95 31.44
C ARG A 83 52.03 -21.59 31.30
N GLU A 84 51.31 -21.46 32.41
CA GLU A 84 49.92 -20.99 32.44
C GLU A 84 49.82 -19.58 31.83
N LEU A 85 50.72 -18.66 32.20
CA LEU A 85 50.76 -17.33 31.60
C LEU A 85 51.04 -17.36 30.10
N LYS A 86 51.89 -18.27 29.62
CA LYS A 86 52.13 -18.45 28.18
C LYS A 86 50.92 -19.05 27.47
N GLN A 87 50.28 -20.06 28.05
CA GLN A 87 49.05 -20.65 27.51
C GLN A 87 47.92 -19.61 27.45
N MET A 88 47.71 -18.84 28.52
CA MET A 88 46.74 -17.75 28.55
C MET A 88 47.08 -16.66 27.53
N GLN A 89 48.36 -16.36 27.29
CA GLN A 89 48.79 -15.42 26.25
C GLN A 89 48.52 -15.98 24.85
N ASP A 90 48.84 -17.24 24.60
CA ASP A 90 48.62 -17.90 23.32
C ASP A 90 47.12 -18.02 23.03
N GLU A 91 46.30 -18.43 24.00
CA GLU A 91 44.84 -18.44 23.92
C GLU A 91 44.27 -17.04 23.66
N HIS A 92 44.82 -16.00 24.31
CA HIS A 92 44.43 -14.62 24.03
C HIS A 92 44.81 -14.19 22.61
N LEU A 93 45.96 -14.62 22.08
CA LEU A 93 46.40 -14.32 20.73
C LEU A 93 45.55 -15.07 19.69
N GLU A 94 45.20 -16.33 19.95
CA GLU A 94 44.31 -17.12 19.12
C GLU A 94 42.88 -16.56 19.13
N ALA A 95 42.34 -16.21 20.29
CA ALA A 95 41.05 -15.54 20.40
C ALA A 95 41.02 -14.20 19.67
N LYS A 96 42.12 -13.42 19.71
CA LYS A 96 42.26 -12.19 18.91
C LYS A 96 42.28 -12.47 17.42
N ARG A 97 43.00 -13.50 16.97
CA ARG A 97 43.02 -13.90 15.55
C ARG A 97 41.64 -14.33 15.06
N LEU A 98 40.95 -15.17 15.83
CA LEU A 98 39.58 -15.60 15.50
C LEU A 98 38.62 -14.40 15.46
N ALA A 99 38.68 -13.50 16.45
CA ALA A 99 37.86 -12.28 16.45
C ALA A 99 38.15 -11.36 15.24
N GLU A 100 39.41 -11.26 14.79
CA GLU A 100 39.76 -10.52 13.58
C GLU A 100 39.24 -11.18 12.30
N GLU A 101 39.27 -12.51 12.21
CA GLU A 101 38.73 -13.28 11.08
C GLU A 101 37.21 -13.17 11.00
N GLU A 102 36.51 -13.32 12.13
CA GLU A 102 35.07 -13.11 12.24
C GLU A 102 34.67 -11.67 11.89
N ALA A 103 35.43 -10.67 12.37
CA ALA A 103 35.19 -9.27 12.00
C ALA A 103 35.43 -9.01 10.50
N LYS A 104 36.41 -9.66 9.88
CA LYS A 104 36.63 -9.59 8.42
C LYS A 104 35.49 -10.25 7.66
N ALA A 105 35.04 -11.44 8.07
CA ALA A 105 33.92 -12.14 7.47
C ALA A 105 32.63 -11.31 7.56
N SER A 106 32.31 -10.79 8.74
CA SER A 106 31.18 -9.88 8.97
C SER A 106 31.25 -8.63 8.10
N ARG A 107 32.44 -8.00 7.95
CA ARG A 107 32.61 -6.85 7.03
C ARG A 107 32.34 -7.21 5.58
N LEU A 108 32.78 -8.38 5.11
CA LEU A 108 32.53 -8.85 3.75
C LEU A 108 31.05 -9.14 3.51
N GLU A 109 30.37 -9.76 4.47
CA GLU A 109 28.92 -9.99 4.42
C GLU A 109 28.14 -8.67 4.43
N HIS A 110 28.53 -7.72 5.28
CA HIS A 110 27.96 -6.37 5.27
C HIS A 110 28.19 -5.64 3.95
N GLN A 111 29.35 -5.83 3.31
CA GLN A 111 29.60 -5.26 1.99
C GLN A 111 28.73 -5.93 0.91
N LYS A 112 28.57 -7.26 0.93
CA LYS A 112 27.71 -7.99 0.00
C LYS A 112 26.24 -7.55 0.15
N THR A 113 25.71 -7.60 1.36
CA THR A 113 24.34 -7.16 1.66
C THR A 113 24.13 -5.69 1.32
N ARG A 114 25.12 -4.82 1.55
CA ARG A 114 25.06 -3.42 1.11
C ARG A 114 25.00 -3.31 -0.41
N ARG A 115 25.83 -4.06 -1.14
CA ARG A 115 25.81 -4.08 -2.62
C ARG A 115 24.46 -4.56 -3.15
N GLU A 116 23.94 -5.65 -2.61
CA GLU A 116 22.61 -6.17 -2.96
C GLU A 116 21.50 -5.14 -2.70
N ARG A 117 21.54 -4.43 -1.56
CA ARG A 117 20.59 -3.34 -1.26
C ARG A 117 20.72 -2.18 -2.25
N ILE A 118 21.93 -1.81 -2.63
CA ILE A 118 22.18 -0.76 -3.62
C ILE A 118 21.67 -1.19 -4.99
N GLU A 119 21.97 -2.41 -5.43
CA GLU A 119 21.50 -2.97 -6.70
C GLU A 119 19.97 -3.09 -6.73
N ALA A 120 19.35 -3.53 -5.64
CA ALA A 120 17.89 -3.59 -5.52
C ALA A 120 17.27 -2.19 -5.58
N ALA A 121 17.87 -1.20 -4.90
CA ALA A 121 17.42 0.19 -4.98
C ALA A 121 17.60 0.78 -6.38
N GLN A 122 18.71 0.48 -7.07
CA GLN A 122 18.96 0.91 -8.45
C GLN A 122 17.93 0.32 -9.41
N LYS A 123 17.67 -0.99 -9.34
CA LYS A 123 16.61 -1.65 -10.13
C LYS A 123 15.24 -1.03 -9.88
N LEU A 124 14.93 -0.68 -8.63
CA LEU A 124 13.67 -0.03 -8.29
C LEU A 124 13.59 1.39 -8.87
N LEU A 125 14.67 2.16 -8.82
CA LEU A 125 14.73 3.48 -9.44
C LEU A 125 14.57 3.40 -10.97
N GLU A 126 15.21 2.43 -11.61
CA GLU A 126 15.06 2.19 -13.06
C GLU A 126 13.61 1.80 -13.39
N GLN A 127 12.95 0.96 -12.59
CA GLN A 127 11.54 0.61 -12.78
C GLN A 127 10.56 1.77 -12.59
N LEU A 128 10.90 2.74 -11.74
CA LEU A 128 10.09 3.93 -11.49
C LEU A 128 10.17 4.97 -12.62
N ARG A 129 11.13 4.83 -13.54
CA ARG A 129 11.24 5.70 -14.73
C ARG A 129 10.00 5.57 -15.62
N PRO A 130 9.67 6.62 -16.39
CA PRO A 130 8.45 6.67 -17.19
C PRO A 130 8.27 5.48 -18.14
N GLY A 131 9.32 5.09 -18.89
CA GLY A 131 9.25 3.93 -19.80
C GLY A 131 8.91 2.61 -19.08
N PRO A 132 9.74 2.14 -18.14
CA PRO A 132 9.45 0.91 -17.38
C PRO A 132 8.12 0.94 -16.61
N ARG A 133 7.70 2.12 -16.12
CA ARG A 133 6.39 2.30 -15.49
C ARG A 133 5.24 2.05 -16.47
N GLU A 134 5.35 2.53 -17.71
CA GLU A 134 4.36 2.25 -18.76
C GLU A 134 4.30 0.75 -19.10
N LEU A 135 5.44 0.04 -19.09
CA LEU A 135 5.46 -1.42 -19.25
C LEU A 135 4.75 -2.13 -18.09
N GLN A 136 4.89 -1.64 -16.84
CA GLN A 136 4.13 -2.19 -15.71
C GLN A 136 2.63 -1.93 -15.84
N CYS A 137 2.23 -0.75 -16.32
CA CYS A 137 0.84 -0.48 -16.66
C CYS A 137 0.33 -1.43 -17.76
N ALA A 138 1.13 -1.67 -18.80
CA ALA A 138 0.82 -2.63 -19.86
C ALA A 138 0.67 -4.06 -19.33
N ARG A 139 1.52 -4.46 -18.37
CA ARG A 139 1.42 -5.75 -17.67
C ARG A 139 0.08 -5.90 -16.96
N LEU A 140 -0.28 -4.92 -16.14
CA LEU A 140 -1.57 -4.94 -15.42
C LEU A 140 -2.76 -4.97 -16.40
N GLN A 141 -2.70 -4.18 -17.48
CA GLN A 141 -3.72 -4.21 -18.52
C GLN A 141 -3.83 -5.58 -19.20
N SER A 142 -2.70 -6.27 -19.44
CA SER A 142 -2.70 -7.62 -20.01
C SER A 142 -3.34 -8.65 -19.08
N GLU A 143 -3.08 -8.55 -17.77
CA GLU A 143 -3.68 -9.43 -16.75
C GLU A 143 -5.20 -9.21 -16.66
N VAL A 144 -5.64 -7.94 -16.71
CA VAL A 144 -7.07 -7.60 -16.76
C VAL A 144 -7.72 -8.14 -18.03
N MET A 145 -7.08 -8.03 -19.20
CA MET A 145 -7.65 -8.61 -20.42
C MET A 145 -7.75 -10.14 -20.34
N ARG A 146 -6.77 -10.82 -19.71
CA ARG A 146 -6.85 -12.26 -19.46
C ARG A 146 -8.03 -12.61 -18.56
N SER A 147 -8.24 -11.89 -17.47
CA SER A 147 -9.37 -12.15 -16.57
C SER A 147 -10.72 -11.90 -17.23
N VAL A 148 -10.83 -10.85 -18.05
CA VAL A 148 -12.02 -10.56 -18.85
C VAL A 148 -12.30 -11.67 -19.88
N ASN A 149 -11.26 -12.21 -20.52
CA ASN A 149 -11.44 -13.33 -21.46
C ASN A 149 -11.93 -14.59 -20.72
N ALA A 150 -11.35 -14.93 -19.57
CA ALA A 150 -11.81 -16.05 -18.75
C ALA A 150 -13.27 -15.85 -18.27
N GLN A 151 -13.66 -14.64 -17.89
CA GLN A 151 -15.05 -14.32 -17.54
C GLN A 151 -16.01 -14.52 -18.71
N ARG A 152 -15.59 -14.17 -19.94
CA ARG A 152 -16.40 -14.39 -21.15
C ARG A 152 -16.61 -15.86 -21.44
N GLU A 153 -15.58 -16.69 -21.25
CA GLU A 153 -15.67 -18.15 -21.39
C GLU A 153 -16.69 -18.73 -20.40
N VAL A 154 -16.57 -18.35 -19.12
CA VAL A 154 -17.51 -18.76 -18.06
C VAL A 154 -18.94 -18.28 -18.35
N GLN A 155 -19.13 -17.04 -18.79
CA GLN A 155 -20.45 -16.54 -19.18
C GLN A 155 -21.04 -17.33 -20.36
N ALA A 156 -20.23 -17.71 -21.35
CA ALA A 156 -20.69 -18.55 -22.45
C ALA A 156 -21.14 -19.94 -21.97
N GLU A 157 -20.48 -20.51 -20.96
CA GLU A 157 -20.92 -21.76 -20.32
C GLU A 157 -22.23 -21.60 -19.55
N PHE A 158 -22.39 -20.51 -18.78
CA PHE A 158 -23.66 -20.20 -18.12
C PHE A 158 -24.81 -20.02 -19.10
N VAL A 159 -24.57 -19.36 -20.24
CA VAL A 159 -25.58 -19.23 -21.31
C VAL A 159 -25.95 -20.60 -21.91
N LYS A 160 -24.97 -21.51 -22.07
CA LYS A 160 -25.27 -22.88 -22.51
C LYS A 160 -26.07 -23.66 -21.46
N ALA A 161 -25.74 -23.51 -20.18
CA ALA A 161 -26.42 -24.20 -19.08
C ALA A 161 -27.87 -23.72 -18.91
N THR A 162 -28.10 -22.41 -18.97
CA THR A 162 -29.45 -21.80 -18.92
C THR A 162 -30.32 -22.26 -20.09
N ARG A 163 -29.79 -22.28 -21.32
CA ARG A 163 -30.52 -22.84 -22.48
C ARG A 163 -30.95 -24.28 -22.27
N ARG A 164 -30.06 -25.13 -21.72
CA ARG A 164 -30.39 -26.52 -21.40
C ARG A 164 -31.49 -26.61 -20.34
N GLN A 165 -31.49 -25.74 -19.34
CA GLN A 165 -32.55 -25.67 -18.32
C GLN A 165 -33.89 -25.26 -18.95
N GLU A 166 -33.91 -24.21 -19.78
CA GLU A 166 -35.13 -23.79 -20.49
C GLU A 166 -35.72 -24.90 -21.37
N GLU A 167 -34.87 -25.68 -22.05
CA GLU A 167 -35.31 -26.84 -22.84
C GLU A 167 -35.94 -27.93 -21.97
N LEU A 168 -35.40 -28.19 -20.78
CA LEU A 168 -35.97 -29.14 -19.84
C LEU A 168 -37.30 -28.64 -19.27
N ASP A 169 -37.38 -27.37 -18.88
CA ASP A 169 -38.61 -26.76 -18.36
C ASP A 169 -39.73 -26.79 -19.40
N ARG A 170 -39.41 -26.52 -20.67
CA ARG A 170 -40.37 -26.65 -21.78
C ARG A 170 -40.91 -28.08 -21.90
N LYS A 171 -40.06 -29.10 -21.76
CA LYS A 171 -40.49 -30.51 -21.78
C LYS A 171 -41.41 -30.82 -20.60
N ILE A 172 -41.03 -30.41 -19.40
CA ILE A 172 -41.84 -30.60 -18.18
C ILE A 172 -43.20 -29.93 -18.34
N PHE A 173 -43.24 -28.70 -18.83
CA PHE A 173 -44.49 -27.98 -19.06
C PHE A 173 -45.38 -28.68 -20.09
N GLN A 174 -44.81 -29.14 -21.21
CA GLN A 174 -45.55 -29.91 -22.22
C GLN A 174 -46.16 -31.17 -21.63
N GLU A 175 -45.39 -31.94 -20.84
CA GLU A 175 -45.88 -33.13 -20.15
C GLU A 175 -47.01 -32.81 -19.17
N GLN A 176 -46.91 -31.72 -18.39
CA GLN A 176 -47.97 -31.28 -17.48
C GLN A 176 -49.25 -30.89 -18.22
N VAL A 177 -49.14 -30.19 -19.35
CA VAL A 177 -50.30 -29.80 -20.17
C VAL A 177 -50.98 -31.03 -20.76
N LEU A 178 -50.22 -32.01 -21.28
CA LEU A 178 -50.78 -33.25 -21.80
C LEU A 178 -51.51 -34.04 -20.72
N ARG A 179 -50.90 -34.21 -19.54
CA ARG A 179 -51.55 -34.86 -18.38
C ARG A 179 -52.83 -34.14 -17.96
N GLY A 180 -52.79 -32.80 -17.88
CA GLY A 180 -53.98 -32.02 -17.54
C GLY A 180 -55.11 -32.16 -18.56
N PHE A 181 -54.79 -32.28 -19.85
CA PHE A 181 -55.77 -32.54 -20.90
C PHE A 181 -56.38 -33.94 -20.80
N GLU A 182 -55.56 -34.96 -20.55
CA GLU A 182 -56.03 -36.34 -20.33
C GLU A 182 -56.96 -36.43 -19.12
N GLU A 183 -56.60 -35.82 -17.99
CA GLU A 183 -57.45 -35.76 -16.79
C GLU A 183 -58.78 -35.03 -17.06
N ALA A 184 -58.75 -33.92 -17.80
CA ALA A 184 -59.96 -33.18 -18.15
C ALA A 184 -60.90 -34.01 -19.05
N GLN A 185 -60.35 -34.76 -20.00
CA GLN A 185 -61.14 -35.68 -20.82
C GLN A 185 -61.79 -36.79 -19.99
N LEU A 186 -61.05 -37.38 -19.04
CA LEU A 186 -61.60 -38.41 -18.14
C LEU A 186 -62.74 -37.85 -17.30
N ARG A 187 -62.55 -36.71 -16.64
CA ARG A 187 -63.61 -36.04 -15.86
C ARG A 187 -64.84 -35.72 -16.71
N HIS A 188 -64.65 -35.28 -17.96
CA HIS A 188 -65.77 -35.00 -18.86
C HIS A 188 -66.53 -36.27 -19.24
N ARG A 189 -65.82 -37.38 -19.51
CA ARG A 189 -66.46 -38.69 -19.77
C ARG A 189 -67.26 -39.18 -18.57
N GLU A 190 -66.70 -39.09 -17.37
CA GLU A 190 -67.38 -39.45 -16.12
C GLU A 190 -68.65 -38.62 -15.91
N GLN A 191 -68.58 -37.29 -16.10
CA GLN A 191 -69.76 -36.41 -16.00
C GLN A 191 -70.83 -36.77 -17.03
N CYS A 192 -70.45 -37.04 -18.28
CA CYS A 192 -71.40 -37.47 -19.31
C CYS A 192 -72.08 -38.80 -18.96
N GLN A 193 -71.35 -39.74 -18.35
CA GLN A 193 -71.92 -41.01 -17.87
C GLN A 193 -72.92 -40.78 -16.73
N GLN A 194 -72.56 -39.99 -15.72
CA GLN A 194 -73.45 -39.65 -14.60
C GLN A 194 -74.74 -38.95 -15.08
N LEU A 195 -74.62 -38.01 -16.02
CA LEU A 195 -75.79 -37.34 -16.61
C LEU A 195 -76.68 -38.29 -17.42
N ALA A 196 -76.07 -39.26 -18.12
CA ALA A 196 -76.82 -40.26 -18.88
C ALA A 196 -77.58 -41.22 -17.94
N GLU A 197 -76.99 -41.61 -16.81
CA GLU A 197 -77.63 -42.41 -15.76
C GLU A 197 -78.80 -41.65 -15.15
N HIS A 198 -78.57 -40.42 -14.69
CA HIS A 198 -79.63 -39.55 -14.14
C HIS A 198 -80.77 -39.31 -15.13
N LYS A 199 -80.47 -39.14 -16.43
CA LYS A 199 -81.51 -39.02 -17.48
C LYS A 199 -82.36 -40.28 -17.58
N LYS A 200 -81.78 -41.48 -17.48
CA LYS A 200 -82.52 -42.75 -17.51
C LYS A 200 -83.44 -42.88 -16.29
N GLU A 201 -82.96 -42.53 -15.11
CA GLU A 201 -83.76 -42.52 -13.88
C GLU A 201 -84.96 -41.57 -13.99
N LEU A 202 -84.75 -40.35 -14.50
CA LEU A 202 -85.84 -39.39 -14.71
C LEU A 202 -86.90 -39.91 -15.70
N LEU A 203 -86.48 -40.57 -16.78
CA LEU A 203 -87.41 -41.16 -17.75
C LEU A 203 -88.25 -42.28 -17.13
N GLN A 204 -87.65 -43.10 -16.26
CA GLN A 204 -88.37 -44.12 -15.51
C GLN A 204 -89.42 -43.48 -14.58
N LEU A 205 -89.03 -42.45 -13.82
CA LEU A 205 -89.94 -41.72 -12.95
C LEU A 205 -91.11 -41.03 -13.71
N ILE A 206 -90.85 -40.51 -14.90
CA ILE A 206 -91.90 -39.92 -15.76
C ILE A 206 -92.89 -41.01 -16.19
N ALA A 207 -92.39 -42.17 -16.64
CA ALA A 207 -93.24 -43.28 -17.06
C ALA A 207 -94.10 -43.83 -15.90
N GLU A 208 -93.55 -43.90 -14.69
CA GLU A 208 -94.28 -44.27 -13.47
C GLU A 208 -95.41 -43.28 -13.17
N ARG A 209 -95.10 -41.97 -13.19
CA ARG A 209 -96.13 -40.92 -13.00
C ARG A 209 -97.21 -40.93 -14.08
N GLU A 210 -96.87 -41.26 -15.32
CA GLU A 210 -97.88 -41.40 -16.38
C GLU A 210 -98.84 -42.56 -16.12
N ARG A 211 -98.34 -43.69 -15.61
CA ARG A 211 -99.18 -44.82 -15.18
C ARG A 211 -100.10 -44.44 -14.03
N GLU A 212 -99.59 -43.71 -13.03
CA GLU A 212 -100.40 -43.18 -11.92
C GLU A 212 -101.49 -42.22 -12.41
N ARG A 213 -101.17 -41.34 -13.36
CA ARG A 213 -102.14 -40.43 -14.00
C ARG A 213 -103.22 -41.17 -14.78
N GLN A 214 -102.87 -42.26 -15.46
CA GLN A 214 -103.86 -43.08 -16.16
C GLN A 214 -104.77 -43.81 -15.17
N ALA A 215 -104.20 -44.34 -14.07
CA ALA A 215 -104.98 -44.99 -13.02
C ALA A 215 -105.93 -44.02 -12.29
N THR A 216 -105.50 -42.79 -12.03
CA THR A 216 -106.35 -41.74 -11.44
C THR A 216 -107.46 -41.31 -12.40
N LYS A 217 -107.16 -41.07 -13.68
CA LYS A 217 -108.19 -40.79 -14.70
C LYS A 217 -109.22 -41.91 -14.85
N ALA A 218 -108.80 -43.18 -14.75
CA ALA A 218 -109.73 -44.31 -14.78
C ALA A 218 -110.70 -44.27 -13.58
N LYS A 219 -110.19 -44.00 -12.37
CA LYS A 219 -111.02 -43.82 -11.17
C LYS A 219 -111.98 -42.63 -11.30
N GLU A 220 -111.50 -41.49 -11.79
CA GLU A 220 -112.33 -40.30 -12.03
C GLU A 220 -113.47 -40.58 -13.03
N LEU A 221 -113.21 -41.37 -14.08
CA LEU A 221 -114.24 -41.76 -15.05
C LEU A 221 -115.30 -42.67 -14.41
N GLU A 222 -114.88 -43.64 -13.58
CA GLU A 222 -115.79 -44.51 -12.85
C GLU A 222 -116.68 -43.71 -11.87
N GLU A 223 -116.10 -42.78 -11.13
CA GLU A 223 -116.83 -41.86 -10.24
C GLU A 223 -117.79 -40.95 -11.04
N ALA A 224 -117.35 -40.39 -12.16
CA ALA A 224 -118.18 -39.53 -13.01
C ALA A 224 -119.37 -40.28 -13.62
N LEU A 225 -119.22 -41.58 -13.95
CA LEU A 225 -120.35 -42.41 -14.40
C LEU A 225 -121.37 -42.61 -13.27
N GLN A 226 -120.90 -42.94 -12.06
CA GLN A 226 -121.76 -43.08 -10.89
C GLN A 226 -122.47 -41.77 -10.53
N GLU A 227 -121.79 -40.62 -10.65
CA GLU A 227 -122.38 -39.30 -10.47
C GLU A 227 -123.40 -38.97 -11.56
N ARG A 228 -123.13 -39.29 -12.84
CA ARG A 228 -124.10 -39.10 -13.93
C ARG A 228 -125.38 -39.87 -13.68
N GLU A 229 -125.29 -41.11 -13.21
CA GLU A 229 -126.48 -41.90 -12.85
C GLU A 229 -127.27 -41.25 -11.71
N ARG A 230 -126.60 -40.75 -10.66
CA ARG A 230 -127.24 -40.02 -9.57
C ARG A 230 -127.87 -38.71 -10.05
N ASN A 231 -127.14 -37.95 -10.86
CA ASN A 231 -127.58 -36.66 -11.38
C ASN A 231 -128.74 -36.80 -12.37
N GLN A 232 -128.78 -37.86 -13.19
CA GLN A 232 -129.95 -38.12 -14.05
C GLN A 232 -131.21 -38.41 -13.23
N ARG A 233 -131.09 -39.10 -12.09
CA ARG A 233 -132.22 -39.32 -11.17
C ARG A 233 -132.67 -37.99 -10.55
N MET A 234 -131.73 -37.19 -10.04
CA MET A 234 -132.02 -35.88 -9.44
C MET A 234 -132.57 -34.86 -10.47
N LEU A 235 -132.06 -34.85 -11.71
CA LEU A 235 -132.51 -33.96 -12.78
C LEU A 235 -133.95 -34.27 -13.21
N LYS A 236 -134.35 -35.54 -13.24
CA LYS A 236 -135.77 -35.88 -13.48
C LYS A 236 -136.66 -35.28 -12.39
N GLU A 237 -136.29 -35.46 -11.13
CA GLU A 237 -137.02 -34.90 -9.99
C GLU A 237 -137.02 -33.36 -9.97
N GLN A 238 -135.93 -32.72 -10.41
CA GLN A 238 -135.84 -31.27 -10.52
C GLN A 238 -136.61 -30.72 -11.72
N GLN A 239 -136.59 -31.38 -12.88
CA GLN A 239 -137.35 -30.95 -14.07
C GLN A 239 -138.85 -30.92 -13.79
N ASP A 240 -139.36 -31.86 -13.00
CA ASP A 240 -140.75 -31.86 -12.58
C ASP A 240 -141.05 -30.66 -11.66
N LYS A 241 -140.16 -30.32 -10.72
CA LYS A 241 -140.28 -29.13 -9.85
C LYS A 241 -140.06 -27.79 -10.58
N GLU A 242 -139.18 -27.75 -11.57
CA GLU A 242 -138.86 -26.52 -12.32
C GLU A 242 -139.96 -26.14 -13.30
N LYS A 243 -140.65 -27.11 -13.91
CA LYS A 243 -141.85 -26.82 -14.71
C LYS A 243 -142.89 -26.07 -13.89
N GLU A 244 -143.05 -26.43 -12.62
CA GLU A 244 -143.96 -25.76 -11.68
C GLU A 244 -143.48 -24.34 -11.32
N LEU A 245 -142.17 -24.15 -11.06
CA LEU A 245 -141.60 -22.84 -10.70
C LEU A 245 -141.44 -21.87 -11.89
N GLN A 246 -141.19 -22.35 -13.10
CA GLN A 246 -141.06 -21.52 -14.30
C GLN A 246 -142.39 -20.87 -14.69
N ALA A 247 -143.51 -21.56 -14.49
CA ALA A 247 -144.84 -20.98 -14.64
C ALA A 247 -145.06 -19.79 -13.67
N ALA A 248 -144.50 -19.85 -12.47
CA ALA A 248 -144.60 -18.77 -11.48
C ALA A 248 -143.65 -17.59 -11.78
N ARG A 249 -142.41 -17.85 -12.21
CA ARG A 249 -141.39 -16.80 -12.45
C ARG A 249 -141.62 -15.97 -13.71
N GLN A 250 -142.25 -16.52 -14.75
CA GLN A 250 -142.59 -15.72 -15.95
C GLN A 250 -143.55 -14.57 -15.64
N ARG A 251 -144.34 -14.68 -14.57
CA ARG A 251 -145.26 -13.62 -14.12
C ARG A 251 -144.49 -12.46 -13.46
N LEU A 252 -143.47 -12.75 -12.64
CA LEU A 252 -142.69 -11.74 -11.90
C LEU A 252 -141.66 -11.00 -12.76
N LYS A 253 -141.01 -11.66 -13.72
CA LYS A 253 -139.95 -11.03 -14.55
C LYS A 253 -140.42 -9.91 -15.47
N LYS A 254 -141.70 -9.89 -15.84
CA LYS A 254 -142.27 -8.79 -16.63
C LYS A 254 -142.32 -7.48 -15.83
N GLU A 255 -142.37 -7.56 -14.50
CA GLU A 255 -142.53 -6.41 -13.62
C GLU A 255 -141.18 -5.76 -13.27
N GLU A 256 -140.13 -6.56 -13.06
CA GLU A 256 -138.80 -6.07 -12.65
C GLU A 256 -137.98 -5.42 -13.77
N ALA A 257 -138.15 -5.85 -15.04
CA ALA A 257 -137.36 -5.36 -16.17
C ALA A 257 -137.64 -3.88 -16.51
N LEU A 258 -138.82 -3.37 -16.15
CA LEU A 258 -139.18 -1.96 -16.37
C LEU A 258 -138.49 -1.02 -15.36
N ALA A 259 -138.10 -1.51 -14.18
CA ALA A 259 -137.56 -0.68 -13.10
C ALA A 259 -136.04 -0.45 -13.18
N SER A 260 -135.27 -1.38 -13.76
CA SER A 260 -133.79 -1.33 -13.74
C SER A 260 -133.18 -0.38 -14.78
N LEU A 261 -133.85 -0.15 -15.90
CA LEU A 261 -133.38 0.74 -16.97
C LEU A 261 -133.28 2.22 -16.53
N VAL A 262 -134.10 2.65 -15.57
CA VAL A 262 -134.12 4.05 -15.10
C VAL A 262 -132.95 4.38 -14.16
N MET A 263 -132.39 3.39 -13.47
CA MET A 263 -131.38 3.60 -12.42
C MET A 263 -129.93 3.58 -12.94
N SER A 264 -129.65 3.01 -14.12
CA SER A 264 -128.27 2.96 -14.66
C SER A 264 -127.76 4.31 -15.16
N ASP A 265 -128.63 5.10 -15.78
CA ASP A 265 -128.25 6.35 -16.46
C ASP A 265 -127.83 7.46 -15.49
N GLN A 266 -128.30 7.41 -14.24
CA GLN A 266 -127.95 8.39 -13.21
C GLN A 266 -126.57 8.14 -12.59
N ARG A 267 -126.05 6.90 -12.63
CA ARG A 267 -124.79 6.51 -11.97
C ARG A 267 -123.55 6.91 -12.79
N GLN A 268 -123.63 6.86 -14.12
CA GLN A 268 -122.49 7.13 -14.99
C GLN A 268 -122.04 8.61 -14.97
N LYS A 269 -122.97 9.55 -14.79
CA LYS A 269 -122.67 11.00 -14.78
C LYS A 269 -121.89 11.47 -13.54
N ARG A 270 -121.92 10.73 -12.43
CA ARG A 270 -121.24 11.12 -11.17
C ARG A 270 -119.76 10.76 -11.12
N LEU A 271 -119.34 9.69 -11.80
CA LEU A 271 -117.97 9.19 -11.70
C LEU A 271 -116.95 10.07 -12.46
N LEU A 272 -117.33 10.58 -13.64
CA LEU A 272 -116.46 11.40 -14.48
C LEU A 272 -116.01 12.72 -13.80
N MET A 273 -116.85 13.30 -12.94
CA MET A 273 -116.54 14.56 -12.25
C MET A 273 -115.53 14.40 -11.10
N LEU A 274 -115.36 13.20 -10.54
CA LEU A 274 -114.47 12.96 -9.40
C LEU A 274 -113.02 12.75 -9.84
N GLU A 275 -112.81 12.10 -10.99
CA GLU A 275 -111.48 11.78 -11.52
C GLU A 275 -110.68 13.04 -11.91
N GLU A 276 -111.36 14.09 -12.41
CA GLU A 276 -110.71 15.35 -12.80
C GLU A 276 -110.14 16.14 -11.60
N VAL A 277 -110.77 16.03 -10.43
CA VAL A 277 -110.36 16.76 -9.22
C VAL A 277 -109.09 16.16 -8.59
N GLU A 278 -108.96 14.83 -8.60
CA GLU A 278 -107.83 14.14 -7.98
C GLU A 278 -106.51 14.40 -8.72
N GLN A 279 -106.53 14.52 -10.05
CA GLN A 279 -105.34 14.77 -10.85
C GLN A 279 -104.70 16.14 -10.56
N VAL A 280 -105.52 17.17 -10.34
CA VAL A 280 -105.02 18.54 -10.06
C VAL A 280 -104.34 18.63 -8.69
N GLN A 281 -104.79 17.87 -7.69
CA GLN A 281 -104.22 17.92 -6.34
C GLN A 281 -102.82 17.32 -6.27
N CYS A 282 -102.55 16.25 -7.03
CA CYS A 282 -101.25 15.58 -7.08
C CYS A 282 -100.14 16.49 -7.65
N ASP A 283 -100.43 17.27 -8.68
CA ASP A 283 -99.45 18.13 -9.34
C ASP A 283 -98.98 19.31 -8.49
N ILE A 284 -99.88 19.86 -7.67
CA ILE A 284 -99.56 20.97 -6.76
C ILE A 284 -98.63 20.49 -5.65
N HIS A 285 -98.88 19.30 -5.09
CA HIS A 285 -98.08 18.77 -3.98
C HIS A 285 -96.61 18.51 -4.40
N ASN A 286 -96.41 17.94 -5.58
CA ASN A 286 -95.07 17.57 -6.05
C ASN A 286 -94.17 18.81 -6.30
N LYS A 287 -94.75 19.91 -6.82
CA LYS A 287 -94.03 21.17 -7.05
C LYS A 287 -93.59 21.84 -5.75
N ALA A 288 -94.43 21.81 -4.71
CA ALA A 288 -94.11 22.41 -3.41
C ALA A 288 -92.95 21.70 -2.69
N LYS A 289 -92.86 20.37 -2.79
CA LYS A 289 -91.80 19.58 -2.14
C LYS A 289 -90.41 19.87 -2.73
N GLY A 290 -90.30 20.01 -4.06
CA GLY A 290 -89.04 20.30 -4.74
C GLY A 290 -88.39 21.63 -4.35
N HIS A 291 -89.19 22.70 -4.18
CA HIS A 291 -88.68 24.02 -3.78
C HIS A 291 -88.09 24.05 -2.36
N LEU A 292 -88.68 23.29 -1.44
CA LEU A 292 -88.29 23.27 -0.03
C LEU A 292 -86.91 22.62 0.19
N GLU A 293 -86.56 21.64 -0.64
CA GLU A 293 -85.26 20.95 -0.56
C GLU A 293 -84.09 21.82 -1.07
N GLN A 294 -84.32 22.66 -2.07
CA GLN A 294 -83.30 23.58 -2.61
C GLN A 294 -82.86 24.60 -1.56
N LEU A 295 -83.82 25.24 -0.86
CA LEU A 295 -83.53 26.26 0.16
C LEU A 295 -82.72 25.72 1.35
N LYS A 296 -82.85 24.44 1.70
CA LYS A 296 -82.07 23.82 2.78
C LYS A 296 -80.59 23.68 2.43
N ARG A 297 -80.27 23.38 1.16
CA ARG A 297 -78.90 23.18 0.69
C ARG A 297 -78.11 24.49 0.67
N ASP A 298 -78.76 25.60 0.30
CA ASP A 298 -78.08 26.90 0.19
C ASP A 298 -77.71 27.52 1.55
N ARG A 299 -78.57 27.36 2.56
CA ARG A 299 -78.28 27.80 3.95
C ARG A 299 -77.13 27.04 4.62
N ALA A 300 -76.81 25.83 4.16
CA ALA A 300 -75.69 25.05 4.71
C ALA A 300 -74.34 25.58 4.22
N LYS A 301 -74.24 25.95 2.94
CA LYS A 301 -73.00 26.45 2.31
C LYS A 301 -72.53 27.78 2.94
N GLN A 302 -73.45 28.72 3.15
CA GLN A 302 -73.14 30.04 3.72
C GLN A 302 -72.52 30.01 5.13
N ARG A 303 -72.81 28.97 5.93
CA ARG A 303 -72.28 28.85 7.31
C ARG A 303 -70.82 28.42 7.37
N VAL A 304 -70.34 27.70 6.36
CA VAL A 304 -68.96 27.17 6.30
C VAL A 304 -67.99 28.29 5.90
N GLU A 305 -68.37 29.10 4.91
CA GLU A 305 -67.55 30.21 4.39
C GLU A 305 -67.24 31.28 5.45
N GLN A 306 -68.20 31.57 6.35
CA GLN A 306 -68.02 32.55 7.42
C GLN A 306 -67.01 32.11 8.51
N ARG A 307 -66.79 30.80 8.71
CA ARG A 307 -65.80 30.30 9.69
C ARG A 307 -64.37 30.47 9.19
N ILE A 308 -64.14 30.22 7.91
CA ILE A 308 -62.81 30.28 7.28
C ILE A 308 -62.26 31.72 7.33
N GLN A 309 -63.09 32.72 7.01
CA GLN A 309 -62.69 34.13 7.01
C GLN A 309 -62.30 34.68 8.40
N ARG A 310 -62.76 34.07 9.49
CA ARG A 310 -62.40 34.50 10.86
C ARG A 310 -61.00 34.03 11.27
N ASN A 311 -60.62 32.81 10.88
CA ASN A 311 -59.32 32.24 11.24
C ASN A 311 -58.14 32.96 10.55
N GLU A 312 -58.33 33.43 9.32
CA GLU A 312 -57.29 34.17 8.58
C GLU A 312 -56.97 35.55 9.16
N LYS A 313 -57.92 36.18 9.86
CA LYS A 313 -57.71 37.49 10.49
C LYS A 313 -56.85 37.39 11.76
N LEU A 314 -57.07 36.35 12.57
CA LEU A 314 -56.30 36.10 13.80
C LEU A 314 -54.81 35.79 13.53
N ALA A 315 -54.51 35.16 12.39
CA ALA A 315 -53.12 34.85 12.00
C ALA A 315 -52.30 36.11 11.66
N LYS A 316 -52.93 37.20 11.20
CA LYS A 316 -52.25 38.46 10.85
C LYS A 316 -51.92 39.34 12.06
N GLU A 317 -52.56 39.12 13.21
CA GLU A 317 -52.40 39.93 14.42
C GLU A 317 -51.21 39.50 15.31
N LEU A 318 -50.69 38.27 15.17
CA LEU A 318 -49.59 37.73 16.02
C LEU A 318 -48.17 38.01 15.50
N ALA A 319 -48.00 38.49 14.26
CA ALA A 319 -46.70 38.74 13.63
C ALA A 319 -45.82 39.85 14.28
N PRO A 320 -46.33 40.92 14.92
CA PRO A 320 -45.47 42.01 15.40
C PRO A 320 -44.77 41.78 16.76
N ARG A 321 -45.06 40.68 17.49
CA ARG A 321 -44.48 40.44 18.84
C ARG A 321 -43.03 39.96 18.85
N LEU A 322 -42.42 39.70 17.68
CA LEU A 322 -41.02 39.28 17.55
C LEU A 322 -40.01 40.45 17.39
N HIS A 323 -40.48 41.70 17.24
CA HIS A 323 -39.61 42.87 17.00
C HIS A 323 -39.26 43.70 18.26
N TYR A 324 -39.66 43.29 19.47
CA TYR A 324 -39.43 44.06 20.70
C TYR A 324 -38.10 43.74 21.42
N SER A 325 -37.38 42.67 21.07
CA SER A 325 -36.14 42.24 21.77
C SER A 325 -34.85 42.93 21.29
N ALA A 326 -34.91 43.84 20.31
CA ALA A 326 -33.72 44.45 19.71
C ALA A 326 -33.30 45.81 20.31
N ARG A 327 -34.05 46.37 21.27
CA ARG A 327 -33.80 47.73 21.83
C ARG A 327 -33.08 47.76 23.19
N GLU A 328 -32.99 46.64 23.92
CA GLU A 328 -32.40 46.63 25.27
C GLU A 328 -30.86 46.57 25.28
N ASP A 329 -30.22 46.30 24.13
CA ASP A 329 -28.76 46.18 24.02
C ASP A 329 -28.04 47.52 23.80
N GLU A 330 -28.72 48.55 23.29
CA GLU A 330 -28.12 49.87 23.00
C GLU A 330 -27.88 50.72 24.27
N GLU A 331 -28.56 50.43 25.38
CA GLU A 331 -28.48 51.22 26.61
C GLU A 331 -27.25 50.91 27.49
N ARG A 332 -26.65 49.71 27.34
CA ARG A 332 -25.47 49.30 28.15
C ARG A 332 -24.19 50.04 27.74
N HIS A 333 -24.07 50.43 26.47
CA HIS A 333 -22.88 51.10 25.91
C HIS A 333 -22.67 52.52 26.48
N LYS A 334 -23.75 53.19 26.92
CA LYS A 334 -23.66 54.61 27.35
C LYS A 334 -23.03 54.79 28.75
N ARG A 335 -23.04 53.76 29.60
CA ARG A 335 -22.57 53.84 31.01
C ARG A 335 -21.03 53.83 31.18
N GLN A 336 -20.28 53.27 30.22
CA GLN A 336 -18.82 53.14 30.32
C GLN A 336 -18.05 54.45 30.07
N LEU A 337 -18.66 55.43 29.39
CA LEU A 337 -17.99 56.68 29.04
C LEU A 337 -17.83 57.66 30.22
N GLU A 338 -18.59 57.49 31.30
CA GLU A 338 -18.63 58.43 32.43
C GLU A 338 -17.52 58.19 33.48
N GLU A 339 -17.00 56.97 33.60
CA GLU A 339 -16.01 56.60 34.61
C GLU A 339 -14.60 57.16 34.32
N MET A 340 -14.25 57.27 33.04
CA MET A 340 -12.93 57.75 32.59
C MET A 340 -12.63 59.21 32.99
N ARG A 341 -13.66 60.04 33.20
CA ARG A 341 -13.50 61.47 33.51
C ARG A 341 -13.06 61.74 34.96
N LYS A 342 -13.24 60.81 35.89
CA LYS A 342 -12.94 61.00 37.32
C LYS A 342 -11.45 60.83 37.68
N VAL A 343 -10.69 60.10 36.87
CA VAL A 343 -9.29 59.76 37.15
C VAL A 343 -8.34 60.95 36.96
N HIS A 344 -8.67 61.86 36.04
CA HIS A 344 -7.80 62.96 35.63
C HIS A 344 -7.67 64.09 36.67
N SER A 345 -8.64 64.28 37.58
CA SER A 345 -8.60 65.39 38.54
C SER A 345 -7.69 65.12 39.76
N ALA A 346 -7.49 63.85 40.14
CA ALA A 346 -6.67 63.44 41.29
C ALA A 346 -5.15 63.69 41.07
N GLU A 347 -4.73 63.90 39.83
CA GLU A 347 -3.32 63.99 39.46
C GLU A 347 -2.69 65.36 39.77
N GLN A 348 -3.48 66.44 39.74
CA GLN A 348 -2.93 67.79 39.88
C GLN A 348 -2.62 68.21 41.33
N ALA A 349 -3.32 67.64 42.32
CA ALA A 349 -3.14 68.01 43.72
C ALA A 349 -1.76 67.59 44.27
N LYS A 350 -1.25 66.44 43.81
CA LYS A 350 0.05 65.87 44.22
C LYS A 350 1.26 66.75 43.86
N ARG A 351 1.12 67.70 42.92
CA ARG A 351 2.23 68.53 42.43
C ARG A 351 2.67 69.65 43.36
N ARG A 352 1.88 70.00 44.37
CA ARG A 352 2.14 71.21 45.19
C ARG A 352 2.93 70.90 46.45
N GLU A 353 2.61 69.80 47.14
CA GLU A 353 3.33 69.34 48.34
C GLU A 353 4.80 69.01 48.07
N SER A 354 5.13 68.71 46.82
CA SER A 354 6.49 68.37 46.41
C SER A 354 7.49 69.52 46.51
N ARG A 355 7.04 70.79 46.49
CA ARG A 355 7.97 71.93 46.46
C ARG A 355 8.56 72.29 47.81
N GLU A 356 7.82 72.12 48.89
CA GLU A 356 8.24 72.59 50.21
C GLU A 356 9.26 71.65 50.87
N GLN A 357 9.09 70.34 50.65
CA GLN A 357 10.09 69.34 51.01
C GLN A 357 11.45 69.63 50.36
N ALA A 358 11.48 70.31 49.21
CA ALA A 358 12.72 70.60 48.47
C ALA A 358 13.66 71.58 49.18
N LYS A 359 13.15 72.47 50.05
CA LYS A 359 13.98 73.50 50.69
C LYS A 359 14.72 72.95 51.90
N ASN A 360 14.05 72.19 52.76
CA ASN A 360 14.66 71.61 53.96
C ASN A 360 15.70 70.54 53.61
N ALA A 361 15.52 69.89 52.46
CA ALA A 361 16.55 69.05 51.87
C ALA A 361 17.89 69.80 51.67
N ARG A 362 17.89 71.08 51.28
CA ARG A 362 19.15 71.79 50.92
C ARG A 362 20.15 71.94 52.07
N LEU A 363 19.69 72.07 53.31
CA LEU A 363 20.59 72.29 54.44
C LEU A 363 21.12 70.98 55.03
N ALA A 364 20.33 69.91 54.97
CA ALA A 364 20.83 68.56 55.23
C ALA A 364 21.93 68.20 54.23
N VAL A 365 21.75 68.59 52.97
CA VAL A 365 22.71 68.37 51.88
C VAL A 365 24.09 68.96 52.20
N GLN A 366 24.21 70.18 52.73
CA GLN A 366 25.54 70.77 53.01
C GLN A 366 26.36 70.03 54.09
N ARG A 367 25.69 69.51 55.13
CA ARG A 367 26.39 68.74 56.17
C ARG A 367 26.76 67.34 55.69
N GLU A 368 25.94 66.80 54.81
CA GLU A 368 26.28 65.59 54.08
C GLU A 368 27.44 65.86 53.13
N GLU A 369 27.49 67.00 52.43
CA GLU A 369 28.57 67.38 51.50
C GLU A 369 29.95 67.38 52.16
N GLU A 370 30.11 67.84 53.40
CA GLU A 370 31.40 67.82 54.10
C GLU A 370 31.84 66.41 54.53
N LYS A 371 30.89 65.61 55.03
CA LYS A 371 31.14 64.20 55.35
C LYS A 371 31.46 63.41 54.09
N LEU A 372 30.74 63.71 53.01
CA LEU A 372 31.01 63.20 51.68
C LEU A 372 32.39 63.65 51.24
N ALA A 373 32.80 64.90 51.39
CA ALA A 373 34.13 65.37 50.98
C ALA A 373 35.27 64.61 51.67
N ARG A 374 35.12 64.29 52.96
CA ARG A 374 36.10 63.45 53.69
C ARG A 374 36.10 62.01 53.19
N ARG A 375 34.92 61.41 53.00
CA ARG A 375 34.78 60.10 52.37
C ARG A 375 35.33 60.09 50.94
N MET A 376 35.15 61.17 50.18
CA MET A 376 35.63 61.36 48.83
C MET A 376 37.15 61.48 48.80
N ARG A 377 37.80 62.03 49.83
CA ARG A 377 39.27 62.01 49.93
C ARG A 377 39.82 60.63 50.24
N GLN A 378 39.17 59.89 51.13
CA GLN A 378 39.55 58.50 51.44
C GLN A 378 39.33 57.61 50.22
N LYS A 379 38.15 57.70 49.60
CA LYS A 379 37.85 57.07 48.32
C LYS A 379 38.83 57.50 47.25
N ALA A 380 39.14 58.78 47.07
CA ALA A 380 40.13 59.20 46.07
C ALA A 380 41.53 58.61 46.31
N ALA A 381 41.91 58.32 47.56
CA ALA A 381 43.16 57.62 47.86
C ALA A 381 43.06 56.11 47.58
N GLU A 382 41.91 55.49 47.84
CA GLU A 382 41.58 54.12 47.47
C GLU A 382 41.52 53.98 45.94
N ASP A 383 40.75 54.83 45.25
CA ASP A 383 40.65 54.98 43.81
C ASP A 383 42.01 55.20 43.16
N ARG A 384 42.95 55.92 43.81
CA ARG A 384 44.34 56.04 43.31
C ARG A 384 45.08 54.71 43.37
N LYS A 385 44.99 53.99 44.49
CA LYS A 385 45.59 52.65 44.63
C LYS A 385 44.93 51.64 43.68
N GLU A 386 43.63 51.74 43.51
CA GLU A 386 42.86 50.93 42.56
C GLU A 386 43.22 51.30 41.13
N ALA A 387 43.36 52.59 40.78
CA ALA A 387 43.79 53.04 39.47
C ALA A 387 45.22 52.59 39.16
N GLU A 388 46.14 52.59 40.13
CA GLU A 388 47.49 52.02 39.97
C GLU A 388 47.44 50.51 39.75
N LYS A 389 46.64 49.78 40.53
CA LYS A 389 46.42 48.33 40.32
C LYS A 389 45.81 48.05 38.96
N LEU A 390 44.81 48.83 38.55
CA LEU A 390 44.14 48.73 37.25
C LEU A 390 45.10 49.09 36.11
N ARG A 391 45.99 50.08 36.29
CA ARG A 391 47.04 50.39 35.31
C ARG A 391 47.99 49.22 35.15
N LEU A 392 48.49 48.65 36.24
CA LEU A 392 49.36 47.47 36.18
C LEU A 392 48.65 46.26 35.57
N GLN A 393 47.38 46.05 35.91
CA GLN A 393 46.55 45.02 35.26
C GLN A 393 46.35 45.31 33.79
N ASN A 394 46.09 46.56 33.41
CA ASN A 394 45.92 46.99 32.02
C ASN A 394 47.22 46.84 31.22
N ASP A 395 48.37 47.09 31.83
CA ASP A 395 49.66 46.88 31.17
C ASP A 395 49.91 45.39 30.94
N LEU A 396 49.59 44.54 31.93
CA LEU A 396 49.65 43.09 31.78
C LEU A 396 48.67 42.57 30.72
N THR A 397 47.42 43.05 30.72
CA THR A 397 46.43 42.68 29.70
C THR A 397 46.82 43.21 28.33
N ASN A 398 47.40 44.40 28.23
CA ASN A 398 47.93 44.94 26.97
C ASN A 398 49.07 44.07 26.43
N VAL A 399 50.00 43.63 27.28
CA VAL A 399 51.07 42.71 26.87
C VAL A 399 50.50 41.37 26.41
N GLN A 400 49.51 40.82 27.13
CA GLN A 400 48.83 39.60 26.74
C GLN A 400 48.04 39.77 25.43
N PHE A 401 47.34 40.87 25.28
CA PHE A 401 46.58 41.24 24.09
C PHE A 401 47.49 41.38 22.88
N MET A 402 48.63 42.08 23.01
CA MET A 402 49.63 42.18 21.94
C MET A 402 50.23 40.82 21.56
N LYS A 403 50.45 39.93 22.55
CA LYS A 403 50.88 38.55 22.28
C LYS A 403 49.79 37.76 21.55
N GLN A 404 48.53 37.89 21.96
CA GLN A 404 47.38 37.26 21.31
C GLN A 404 47.19 37.79 19.88
N GLN A 405 47.19 39.10 19.67
CA GLN A 405 47.13 39.71 18.33
C GLN A 405 48.24 39.20 17.42
N ARG A 406 49.48 39.07 17.93
CA ARG A 406 50.58 38.50 17.16
C ARG A 406 50.34 37.02 16.83
N GLN A 407 49.81 36.23 17.76
CA GLN A 407 49.45 34.83 17.51
C GLN A 407 48.32 34.70 16.49
N GLU A 408 47.25 35.49 16.62
CA GLU A 408 46.16 35.55 15.66
C GLU A 408 46.65 35.98 14.29
N HIS A 409 47.52 36.99 14.20
CA HIS A 409 48.10 37.42 12.93
C HIS A 409 48.92 36.29 12.28
N LEU A 410 49.72 35.56 13.06
CA LEU A 410 50.45 34.38 12.56
C LEU A 410 49.52 33.23 12.16
N GLN A 411 48.41 33.02 12.89
CA GLN A 411 47.38 32.04 12.54
C GLN A 411 46.70 32.43 11.23
N ARG A 412 46.27 33.68 11.07
CA ARG A 412 45.71 34.21 9.81
C ARG A 412 46.68 34.05 8.65
N ILE A 413 47.97 34.33 8.83
CA ILE A 413 48.98 34.08 7.79
C ILE A 413 49.07 32.59 7.43
N ARG A 414 49.02 31.69 8.42
CA ARG A 414 49.03 30.24 8.17
C ARG A 414 47.76 29.77 7.48
N GLU A 415 46.60 30.30 7.86
CA GLU A 415 45.30 30.04 7.23
C GLU A 415 45.30 30.52 5.78
N LEU A 416 45.71 31.77 5.53
CA LEU A 416 45.84 32.31 4.17
C LEU A 416 46.81 31.49 3.32
N ARG A 417 47.93 31.01 3.88
CA ARG A 417 48.83 30.10 3.16
C ARG A 417 48.15 28.77 2.82
N ARG A 418 47.39 28.19 3.75
CA ARG A 418 46.60 26.96 3.49
C ARG A 418 45.54 27.19 2.43
N GLU A 419 44.83 28.31 2.50
CA GLU A 419 43.82 28.69 1.49
C GLU A 419 44.45 28.87 0.12
N LEU A 420 45.63 29.50 0.03
CA LEU A 420 46.39 29.61 -1.22
C LEU A 420 46.87 28.24 -1.71
N ASP A 421 47.40 27.39 -0.84
CA ASP A 421 47.79 26.02 -1.19
C ASP A 421 46.60 25.21 -1.69
N ASP A 422 45.43 25.37 -1.07
CA ASP A 422 44.19 24.72 -1.47
C ASP A 422 43.63 25.29 -2.79
N GLN A 423 43.77 26.60 -3.04
CA GLN A 423 43.45 27.20 -4.34
C GLN A 423 44.38 26.69 -5.43
N VAL A 424 45.68 26.55 -5.15
CA VAL A 424 46.65 25.98 -6.09
C VAL A 424 46.32 24.51 -6.36
N LYS A 425 45.98 23.71 -5.34
CA LYS A 425 45.52 22.33 -5.52
C LYS A 425 44.26 22.28 -6.37
N LYS A 426 43.25 23.09 -6.07
CA LYS A 426 41.99 23.16 -6.86
C LYS A 426 42.28 23.54 -8.31
N ARG A 427 43.18 24.49 -8.55
CA ARG A 427 43.60 24.86 -9.89
C ARG A 427 44.29 23.71 -10.62
N ILE A 428 45.20 23.01 -9.95
CA ILE A 428 45.87 21.82 -10.52
C ILE A 428 44.85 20.71 -10.77
N GLU A 429 43.90 20.46 -9.86
CA GLU A 429 42.81 19.51 -10.04
C GLU A 429 41.92 19.90 -11.23
N GLU A 430 41.61 21.18 -11.40
CA GLU A 430 40.82 21.68 -12.53
C GLU A 430 41.59 21.61 -13.86
N GLU A 431 42.90 21.89 -13.85
CA GLU A 431 43.79 21.77 -15.01
C GLU A 431 44.09 20.30 -15.37
N THR A 432 44.07 19.39 -14.39
CA THR A 432 44.27 17.94 -14.59
C THR A 432 42.98 17.17 -14.77
N ARG A 433 41.82 17.80 -14.57
CA ARG A 433 40.52 17.19 -14.87
C ARG A 433 40.43 16.95 -16.38
N PRO A 434 40.28 15.69 -16.82
CA PRO A 434 39.95 15.44 -18.22
C PRO A 434 38.64 16.15 -18.53
N GLY A 435 38.59 16.83 -19.68
CA GLY A 435 37.35 17.45 -20.15
C GLY A 435 36.33 16.35 -20.39
N THR A 436 35.40 16.16 -19.45
CA THR A 436 34.28 15.25 -19.64
C THR A 436 33.37 15.84 -20.69
N ASN A 437 33.22 15.13 -21.79
CA ASN A 437 32.21 15.47 -22.77
C ASN A 437 30.84 15.06 -22.21
N TYR A 438 30.23 15.96 -21.43
CA TYR A 438 28.91 15.77 -20.82
C TYR A 438 27.85 15.30 -21.84
N ASN A 439 27.97 15.71 -23.10
CA ASN A 439 27.05 15.28 -24.15
C ASN A 439 27.20 13.79 -24.49
N ARG A 440 28.42 13.25 -24.41
CA ARG A 440 28.70 11.84 -24.71
C ARG A 440 28.30 10.92 -23.56
N GLU A 441 28.57 11.34 -22.33
CA GLU A 441 28.12 10.62 -21.13
C GLU A 441 26.59 10.60 -21.04
N ALA A 442 25.92 11.72 -21.33
CA ALA A 442 24.46 11.78 -21.41
C ALA A 442 23.88 10.84 -22.47
N GLN A 443 24.48 10.79 -23.68
CA GLN A 443 24.07 9.84 -24.73
C GLN A 443 24.27 8.37 -24.30
N LEU A 444 25.32 8.09 -23.53
CA LEU A 444 25.58 6.77 -22.99
C LEU A 444 24.58 6.38 -21.90
N GLU A 445 24.19 7.33 -21.05
CA GLU A 445 23.13 7.12 -20.07
C GLU A 445 21.81 6.81 -20.76
N GLU A 446 21.40 7.59 -21.76
CA GLU A 446 20.22 7.33 -22.60
C GLU A 446 20.23 5.91 -23.18
N LEU A 447 21.37 5.48 -23.75
CA LEU A 447 21.53 4.11 -24.28
C LEU A 447 21.45 3.02 -23.18
N ARG A 448 21.90 3.31 -21.96
CA ARG A 448 21.76 2.38 -20.83
C ARG A 448 20.29 2.25 -20.41
N GLU A 449 19.55 3.36 -20.40
CA GLU A 449 18.11 3.33 -20.10
C GLU A 449 17.33 2.55 -21.16
N ASP A 450 17.63 2.80 -22.43
CA ASP A 450 17.00 2.11 -23.56
C ASP A 450 17.29 0.59 -23.50
N ALA A 451 18.53 0.20 -23.22
CA ALA A 451 18.91 -1.21 -23.08
C ALA A 451 18.14 -1.89 -21.94
N PHE A 452 18.07 -1.24 -20.76
CA PHE A 452 17.30 -1.73 -19.63
C PHE A 452 15.81 -1.84 -19.97
N PHE A 453 15.23 -0.83 -20.62
CA PHE A 453 13.82 -0.82 -21.00
C PHE A 453 13.46 -2.02 -21.88
N PHE A 454 14.25 -2.30 -22.93
CA PHE A 454 13.95 -3.43 -23.82
C PHE A 454 14.25 -4.79 -23.19
N ASP A 455 15.28 -4.89 -22.33
CA ASP A 455 15.51 -6.11 -21.53
C ASP A 455 14.33 -6.38 -20.60
N TYR A 456 13.83 -5.35 -19.92
CA TYR A 456 12.69 -5.45 -19.01
C TYR A 456 11.38 -5.74 -19.76
N ALA A 457 11.15 -5.08 -20.90
CA ALA A 457 10.01 -5.37 -21.77
C ALA A 457 10.00 -6.84 -22.21
N ARG A 458 11.15 -7.36 -22.66
CA ARG A 458 11.30 -8.77 -23.05
C ARG A 458 10.94 -9.71 -21.90
N GLN A 459 11.53 -9.49 -20.71
CA GLN A 459 11.24 -10.28 -19.52
C GLN A 459 9.74 -10.30 -19.19
N LEU A 460 9.10 -9.13 -19.19
CA LEU A 460 7.67 -9.03 -18.91
C LEU A 460 6.80 -9.69 -19.99
N MET A 461 7.20 -9.61 -21.26
CA MET A 461 6.49 -10.26 -22.37
C MET A 461 6.64 -11.78 -22.31
N ASP A 462 7.82 -12.30 -21.95
CA ASP A 462 8.03 -13.73 -21.71
C ASP A 462 7.18 -14.24 -20.54
N GLU A 463 7.16 -13.51 -19.42
CA GLU A 463 6.29 -13.81 -18.27
C GLU A 463 4.80 -13.78 -18.63
N ALA A 464 4.38 -12.75 -19.38
CA ALA A 464 3.01 -12.60 -19.82
C ALA A 464 2.60 -13.76 -20.74
N LYS A 465 3.47 -14.14 -21.68
CA LYS A 465 3.24 -15.27 -22.57
C LYS A 465 3.17 -16.60 -21.82
N ALA A 466 4.07 -16.84 -20.86
CA ALA A 466 4.02 -18.02 -20.00
C ALA A 466 2.71 -18.11 -19.20
N LYS A 467 2.14 -16.96 -18.82
CA LYS A 467 0.84 -16.86 -18.15
C LYS A 467 -0.36 -16.88 -19.11
N GLY A 468 -0.16 -16.90 -20.43
CA GLY A 468 -1.23 -16.79 -21.43
C GLY A 468 -1.91 -15.41 -21.46
N CYS A 469 -1.23 -14.37 -21.01
CA CYS A 469 -1.71 -12.99 -21.10
C CYS A 469 -1.46 -12.43 -22.53
N PRO A 470 -2.39 -11.63 -23.07
CA PRO A 470 -2.25 -11.04 -24.40
C PRO A 470 -1.13 -9.97 -24.44
N LEU A 471 -0.26 -9.99 -25.45
CA LEU A 471 0.90 -9.09 -25.49
C LEU A 471 0.60 -7.71 -26.10
N LYS A 472 -0.59 -7.52 -26.66
CA LYS A 472 -1.02 -6.26 -27.31
C LYS A 472 -0.74 -4.98 -26.47
N PRO A 473 -0.98 -4.93 -25.15
CA PRO A 473 -0.64 -3.75 -24.36
C PRO A 473 0.87 -3.45 -24.33
N PHE A 474 1.71 -4.49 -24.24
CA PHE A 474 3.16 -4.34 -24.26
C PHE A 474 3.66 -3.83 -25.60
N ILE A 475 3.13 -4.35 -26.71
CA ILE A 475 3.48 -3.89 -28.06
C ILE A 475 3.20 -2.40 -28.21
N ARG A 476 2.06 -1.94 -27.69
CA ARG A 476 1.71 -0.53 -27.70
C ARG A 476 2.70 0.31 -26.90
N ALA A 477 3.04 -0.11 -25.68
CA ALA A 477 3.99 0.60 -24.82
C ALA A 477 5.41 0.63 -25.42
N VAL A 478 5.89 -0.51 -25.92
CA VAL A 478 7.18 -0.62 -26.62
C VAL A 478 7.20 0.24 -27.88
N GLY A 479 6.11 0.28 -28.64
CA GLY A 479 5.97 1.13 -29.83
C GLY A 479 5.96 2.62 -29.52
N GLN A 480 5.27 3.03 -28.45
CA GLN A 480 5.27 4.42 -27.97
C GLN A 480 6.68 4.84 -27.54
N TYR A 481 7.35 4.03 -26.71
CA TYR A 481 8.71 4.29 -26.26
C TYR A 481 9.72 4.39 -27.42
N LYS A 482 9.65 3.47 -28.41
CA LYS A 482 10.47 3.55 -29.64
C LYS A 482 10.28 4.88 -30.37
N ASN A 483 9.04 5.37 -30.48
CA ASN A 483 8.72 6.60 -31.18
C ASN A 483 9.20 7.84 -30.40
N ASP A 484 8.97 7.86 -29.08
CA ASP A 484 9.33 8.98 -28.21
C ASP A 484 10.84 9.18 -28.15
N ASN A 485 11.60 8.09 -28.05
CA ASN A 485 13.07 8.11 -28.03
C ASN A 485 13.72 8.04 -29.42
N ARG A 486 12.93 8.04 -30.51
CA ARG A 486 13.40 7.96 -31.91
C ARG A 486 14.32 6.76 -32.19
N ILE A 487 14.13 5.66 -31.48
CA ILE A 487 14.98 4.46 -31.54
C ILE A 487 14.63 3.68 -32.81
N GLY A 488 15.59 3.61 -33.73
CA GLY A 488 15.39 2.97 -35.04
C GLY A 488 14.61 3.83 -36.04
N ALA A 489 14.25 5.07 -35.67
CA ALA A 489 13.80 6.06 -36.63
C ALA A 489 15.03 6.59 -37.38
N GLU A 490 15.27 6.10 -38.59
CA GLU A 490 16.17 6.81 -39.51
C GLU A 490 15.70 8.26 -39.60
N ILE A 491 16.58 9.23 -39.36
CA ILE A 491 16.26 10.64 -39.58
C ILE A 491 15.98 10.77 -41.07
N ARG A 492 14.72 10.67 -41.46
CA ARG A 492 14.28 10.82 -42.83
C ARG A 492 14.35 12.31 -43.16
N ILE A 493 15.55 12.76 -43.50
CA ILE A 493 15.78 14.10 -44.01
C ILE A 493 14.89 14.24 -45.26
N PRO A 494 13.91 15.15 -45.25
CA PRO A 494 13.05 15.35 -46.41
C PRO A 494 13.92 15.59 -47.64
N ARG A 495 13.54 15.03 -48.80
CA ARG A 495 14.37 15.10 -50.02
C ARG A 495 14.76 16.54 -50.41
N HIS A 496 13.96 17.53 -50.05
CA HIS A 496 14.24 18.95 -50.30
C HIS A 496 15.27 19.56 -49.33
N MET A 497 15.56 18.92 -48.19
CA MET A 497 16.63 19.29 -47.25
C MET A 497 17.95 18.55 -47.55
N ILE A 498 17.93 17.53 -48.40
CA ILE A 498 19.16 16.86 -48.88
C ILE A 498 19.79 17.74 -49.95
N THR A 499 20.59 18.71 -49.52
CA THR A 499 21.36 19.55 -50.44
C THR A 499 22.48 18.73 -51.08
N ARG A 500 22.42 18.51 -52.40
CA ARG A 500 23.51 17.94 -53.21
C ARG A 500 24.58 18.96 -53.59
N LEU A 501 24.42 20.20 -53.16
CA LEU A 501 25.44 21.23 -53.32
C LEU A 501 26.60 20.88 -52.37
N PRO A 502 27.82 20.66 -52.88
CA PRO A 502 28.97 20.64 -51.99
C PRO A 502 29.03 22.04 -51.36
N MET A 503 28.78 22.13 -50.05
CA MET A 503 29.05 23.35 -49.29
C MET A 503 30.44 23.84 -49.69
N GLY A 504 30.51 25.08 -50.18
CA GLY A 504 31.60 25.59 -51.01
C GLY A 504 32.98 25.12 -50.58
N ARG A 505 33.81 24.73 -51.55
CA ARG A 505 35.25 24.64 -51.32
C ARG A 505 35.69 25.97 -50.70
N ARG A 506 36.18 25.93 -49.46
CA ARG A 506 36.78 27.08 -48.79
C ARG A 506 37.78 27.73 -49.74
N ALA A 507 37.62 29.02 -50.00
CA ALA A 507 38.57 29.76 -50.82
C ALA A 507 39.88 29.93 -50.03
N GLN A 508 41.00 30.01 -50.75
CA GLN A 508 42.33 30.26 -50.20
C GLN A 508 42.35 31.64 -49.52
N GLY A 509 42.01 31.69 -48.23
CA GLY A 509 41.87 32.95 -47.49
C GLY A 509 41.11 32.83 -46.18
N ASP A 510 40.26 31.80 -46.04
CA ASP A 510 39.74 31.43 -44.73
C ASP A 510 40.89 30.86 -43.90
N SER A 511 41.23 31.56 -42.81
CA SER A 511 42.23 31.16 -41.83
C SER A 511 42.21 29.65 -41.63
N GLN A 512 43.35 29.00 -41.84
CA GLN A 512 43.49 27.59 -41.52
C GLN A 512 42.99 27.41 -40.09
N ALA A 513 41.94 26.60 -39.92
CA ALA A 513 41.71 25.99 -38.63
C ALA A 513 42.92 25.10 -38.38
N GLU A 514 43.97 25.69 -37.82
CA GLU A 514 45.02 24.98 -37.11
C GLU A 514 44.31 24.16 -36.04
N GLY A 515 44.13 22.92 -36.40
CA GLY A 515 43.20 22.02 -35.79
C GLY A 515 43.08 20.87 -36.75
N LYS A 516 44.19 20.14 -36.93
CA LYS A 516 44.08 18.67 -37.00
C LYS A 516 42.98 18.34 -35.99
N GLU A 517 41.85 17.78 -36.45
CA GLU A 517 40.99 17.04 -35.55
C GLU A 517 41.95 16.04 -34.89
N LYS A 518 42.45 16.39 -33.69
CA LYS A 518 43.04 15.42 -32.80
C LYS A 518 41.94 14.41 -32.69
N SER A 519 42.16 13.24 -33.27
CA SER A 519 41.14 12.21 -33.32
C SER A 519 40.57 12.13 -31.90
N LEU A 520 39.24 12.13 -31.76
CA LEU A 520 38.56 12.08 -30.44
C LEU A 520 39.07 10.94 -29.53
N LYS A 521 39.90 10.03 -30.07
CA LYS A 521 40.67 9.00 -29.38
C LYS A 521 41.77 9.52 -28.45
N ASP A 522 42.28 10.74 -28.62
CA ASP A 522 43.46 11.23 -27.90
C ASP A 522 43.15 12.28 -26.81
N GLN A 523 41.89 12.72 -26.67
CA GLN A 523 41.49 13.77 -25.71
C GLN A 523 40.80 13.24 -24.44
N GLU A 524 40.25 12.03 -24.48
CA GLU A 524 39.60 11.39 -23.33
C GLU A 524 40.34 10.08 -22.99
N PRO A 525 40.82 9.89 -21.75
CA PRO A 525 41.49 8.64 -21.37
C PRO A 525 40.60 7.40 -21.52
N ASN A 526 39.27 7.57 -21.55
CA ASN A 526 38.27 6.50 -21.61
C ASN A 526 37.47 6.43 -22.93
N ALA A 527 37.81 7.21 -23.97
CA ALA A 527 37.03 7.27 -25.22
C ALA A 527 36.84 5.89 -25.90
N ASN A 528 37.85 5.02 -25.79
CA ASN A 528 37.81 3.68 -26.36
C ASN A 528 36.92 2.72 -25.55
N GLU A 529 36.82 2.90 -24.25
CA GLU A 529 35.96 2.09 -23.37
C GLU A 529 34.50 2.49 -23.57
N LEU A 530 34.22 3.80 -23.54
CA LEU A 530 32.90 4.37 -23.81
C LEU A 530 32.37 3.96 -25.20
N SER A 531 33.23 3.98 -26.24
CA SER A 531 32.84 3.54 -27.59
C SER A 531 32.53 2.03 -27.67
N LYS A 532 33.21 1.20 -26.88
CA LYS A 532 32.90 -0.24 -26.79
C LYS A 532 31.57 -0.46 -26.08
N GLU A 533 31.33 0.24 -24.97
CA GLU A 533 30.06 0.20 -24.24
C GLU A 533 28.87 0.61 -25.12
N GLU A 534 28.98 1.73 -25.85
CA GLU A 534 27.96 2.20 -26.79
C GLU A 534 27.58 1.11 -27.80
N LYS A 535 28.58 0.43 -28.40
CA LYS A 535 28.35 -0.64 -29.38
C LYS A 535 27.65 -1.84 -28.75
N LEU A 536 28.08 -2.25 -27.56
CA LEU A 536 27.49 -3.37 -26.83
C LEU A 536 26.03 -3.10 -26.46
N LEU A 537 25.72 -1.88 -25.99
CA LEU A 537 24.35 -1.49 -25.64
C LEU A 537 23.45 -1.47 -26.87
N ARG A 538 23.92 -0.90 -27.99
CA ARG A 538 23.17 -0.92 -29.26
C ARG A 538 22.92 -2.33 -29.78
N GLN A 539 23.90 -3.23 -29.67
CA GLN A 539 23.72 -4.64 -30.02
C GLN A 539 22.65 -5.30 -29.14
N LYS A 540 22.71 -5.11 -27.81
CA LYS A 540 21.70 -5.62 -26.88
C LYS A 540 20.30 -5.10 -27.21
N ILE A 541 20.15 -3.81 -27.47
CA ILE A 541 18.87 -3.21 -27.88
C ILE A 541 18.35 -3.91 -29.14
N GLN A 542 19.18 -4.04 -30.18
CA GLN A 542 18.78 -4.69 -31.44
C GLN A 542 18.39 -6.17 -31.25
N GLU A 543 19.14 -6.92 -30.44
CA GLU A 543 18.83 -8.31 -30.13
C GLU A 543 17.50 -8.44 -29.37
N ASN A 544 17.25 -7.58 -28.40
CA ASN A 544 16.01 -7.57 -27.63
C ASN A 544 14.81 -7.19 -28.49
N LEU A 545 14.98 -6.22 -29.39
CA LEU A 545 13.94 -5.84 -30.33
C LEU A 545 13.55 -6.98 -31.25
N LYS A 546 14.53 -7.71 -31.80
CA LYS A 546 14.25 -8.90 -32.61
C LYS A 546 13.48 -9.95 -31.83
N LYS A 547 13.89 -10.25 -30.60
CA LYS A 547 13.18 -11.21 -29.72
C LYS A 547 11.75 -10.77 -29.42
N ILE A 548 11.53 -9.47 -29.14
CA ILE A 548 10.19 -8.92 -28.93
C ILE A 548 9.35 -9.08 -30.20
N GLU A 549 9.90 -8.77 -31.37
CA GLU A 549 9.22 -8.93 -32.67
C GLU A 549 8.86 -10.41 -32.93
N ASP A 550 9.75 -11.35 -32.62
CA ASP A 550 9.48 -12.79 -32.71
C ASP A 550 8.32 -13.22 -31.80
N LEU A 551 8.26 -12.72 -30.56
CA LEU A 551 7.15 -13.00 -29.63
C LEU A 551 5.81 -12.49 -30.17
N VAL A 552 5.82 -11.32 -30.80
CA VAL A 552 4.63 -10.72 -31.42
C VAL A 552 4.16 -11.52 -32.62
N LEU A 553 5.08 -11.96 -33.48
CA LEU A 553 4.77 -12.79 -34.63
C LEU A 553 4.12 -14.11 -34.20
N GLN A 554 4.66 -14.77 -33.17
CA GLN A 554 4.11 -16.01 -32.62
C GLN A 554 2.69 -15.83 -32.03
N GLU A 555 2.40 -14.72 -31.33
CA GLU A 555 1.02 -14.43 -30.86
C GLU A 555 0.06 -14.16 -32.03
N GLY A 556 0.56 -13.51 -33.10
CA GLY A 556 -0.20 -13.25 -34.32
C GLY A 556 -0.56 -14.53 -35.08
N GLU A 557 0.36 -15.50 -35.16
CA GLU A 557 0.13 -16.81 -35.77
C GLU A 557 -0.85 -17.67 -34.96
N ALA A 558 -0.72 -17.68 -33.62
CA ALA A 558 -1.62 -18.40 -32.72
C ALA A 558 -3.09 -17.93 -32.85
N LYS A 559 -3.33 -16.66 -33.21
CA LYS A 559 -4.69 -16.14 -33.46
C LYS A 559 -5.21 -16.45 -34.87
N LYS A 560 -4.34 -16.62 -35.85
CA LYS A 560 -4.72 -16.92 -37.25
C LYS A 560 -4.99 -18.40 -37.49
N ASN A 561 -4.36 -19.28 -36.70
CA ASN A 561 -4.64 -20.72 -36.69
C ASN A 561 -5.34 -21.11 -35.38
N PRO A 562 -6.64 -20.81 -35.18
CA PRO A 562 -7.43 -21.44 -34.14
C PRO A 562 -7.75 -22.88 -34.57
N THR A 563 -6.73 -23.70 -34.83
CA THR A 563 -6.92 -25.11 -35.17
C THR A 563 -7.21 -25.89 -33.91
N THR A 564 -8.50 -26.18 -33.75
CA THR A 564 -9.05 -27.46 -33.27
C THR A 564 -8.38 -28.05 -32.04
N SER A 565 -8.86 -27.66 -30.87
CA SER A 565 -8.97 -28.57 -29.73
C SER A 565 -10.42 -28.72 -29.31
#